data_AF-A0A9W3BXT4-F1
#
_entry.id   AF-A0A9W3BXT4-F1
#
_cell.length_a   1.000
_cell.length_b   1.000
_cell.length_c   1.000
_cell.angle_alpha   90.00
_cell.angle_beta   90.00
_cell.angle_gamma   90.00
#
_symmetry.space_group_name_H-M   'P 1'
#
loop_
_entity.id
_entity.type
_entity.pdbx_description
1 polymer ?
#
loop_
_entity_poly.entity_id
_entity_poly.type
_entity_poly.pdbx_seq_one_letter_code
_entity_poly.pdbx_strand_id
1 'polypeptide(L)'
;MDSKVRIANPSTGQFVTLPRVKTTRKGILSLFGYDPVNDVYKVLCMTILQGRQRRQSQVVSEEHQVYTLGGQRKWRMIECKHPHLPPPLNVVTKGICINGILYYYAWIKSEASLISFDLISEEFNAIKLPEDIPCVVNYTGKVAIASWPTRNGEVHLWILEDADKQEWSKVSIVVPSWIDLIDIHHGYRFRGTLSTGELIFSPWTFPINPFYFISYNLKENIAKKVVVKVLGEPEASRTIYFDHVESPIFCQMLNITQHRMHVYAFSPPIRGLICRQMDSKVVIANPGTGQILTLPRVKTIRRGGHQRRPQVVSEEHQVYTLGGGQQKWRMIECEHPHLPPPPSYLSTKGICINGILYYYAWIQNEGALISFDLISEEFNAIKLPEDIQCVVNYNGKIAIASLTTINGEVHIWVLEDASKQEWSKVSLVVPSWIDLVGKNGFRFRGTLSTGELIFSPTSCIKPFYFISYNLKENNAKKVVVEGIGYPYGSLEVYFNHVESPVFLSN
;
A
#
# COMPACT_ATOMS: atom_id res chain seq x y z
N MET A 1 -23.43 -13.24 18.20
CA MET A 1 -22.35 -12.30 17.84
C MET A 1 -21.31 -13.07 17.05
N ASP A 2 -21.00 -12.62 15.84
CA ASP A 2 -20.13 -13.33 14.89
C ASP A 2 -18.65 -13.03 15.22
N SER A 3 -18.03 -13.80 16.12
CA SER A 3 -16.64 -13.60 16.54
C SER A 3 -15.64 -14.24 15.56
N LYS A 4 -15.73 -13.87 14.29
CA LYS A 4 -14.75 -14.30 13.28
C LYS A 4 -13.54 -13.38 13.33
N VAL A 5 -12.38 -13.94 13.65
CA VAL A 5 -11.10 -13.24 13.53
C VAL A 5 -10.74 -13.15 12.05
N ARG A 6 -10.38 -11.95 11.60
CA ARG A 6 -9.91 -11.71 10.24
C ARG A 6 -8.48 -11.21 10.31
N ILE A 7 -7.58 -11.90 9.64
CA ILE A 7 -6.23 -11.41 9.40
C ILE A 7 -6.32 -10.61 8.11
N ALA A 8 -5.83 -9.37 8.14
CA ALA A 8 -5.69 -8.55 6.96
C ALA A 8 -4.22 -8.45 6.60
N ASN A 9 -3.89 -8.61 5.34
CA ASN A 9 -2.65 -8.06 4.81
C ASN A 9 -2.98 -6.63 4.32
N PRO A 10 -2.55 -5.59 5.05
CA PRO A 10 -2.87 -4.21 4.68
C PRO A 10 -2.25 -3.80 3.33
N SER A 11 -1.13 -4.42 2.96
CA SER A 11 -0.38 -4.12 1.73
C SER A 11 -1.00 -4.76 0.49
N THR A 12 -1.64 -5.93 0.63
CA THR A 12 -2.35 -6.59 -0.48
C THR A 12 -3.86 -6.41 -0.43
N GLY A 13 -4.41 -5.86 0.66
CA GLY A 13 -5.85 -5.79 0.89
C GLY A 13 -6.53 -7.17 1.02
N GLN A 14 -5.76 -8.25 1.12
CA GLN A 14 -6.30 -9.60 1.30
C GLN A 14 -6.72 -9.82 2.75
N PHE A 15 -7.76 -10.63 2.93
CA PHE A 15 -8.23 -11.00 4.26
C PHE A 15 -8.42 -12.50 4.35
N VAL A 16 -7.82 -13.12 5.34
CA VAL A 16 -8.14 -14.49 5.72
C VAL A 16 -9.08 -14.45 6.89
N THR A 17 -10.28 -15.01 6.70
CA THR A 17 -11.20 -15.24 7.81
C THR A 17 -10.83 -16.57 8.45
N LEU A 18 -10.46 -16.52 9.73
CA LEU A 18 -10.14 -17.73 10.48
C LEU A 18 -11.43 -18.49 10.82
N PRO A 19 -11.37 -19.83 10.97
CA PRO A 19 -12.49 -20.57 11.53
C PRO A 19 -12.89 -19.97 12.89
N ARG A 20 -14.15 -20.14 13.28
CA ARG A 20 -14.59 -19.64 14.60
C ARG A 20 -13.78 -20.30 15.70
N VAL A 21 -13.33 -19.48 16.65
CA VAL A 21 -12.73 -19.94 17.90
C VAL A 21 -13.76 -20.82 18.60
N LYS A 22 -13.36 -22.02 19.02
CA LYS A 22 -14.26 -22.95 19.70
C LYS A 22 -14.33 -22.55 21.16
N THR A 23 -15.38 -21.81 21.54
CA THR A 23 -15.59 -21.37 22.92
C THR A 23 -17.06 -21.11 23.22
N THR A 24 -17.45 -21.27 24.48
CA THR A 24 -18.76 -20.84 25.00
C THR A 24 -18.70 -19.44 25.62
N ARG A 25 -17.50 -18.85 25.72
CA ARG A 25 -17.23 -17.53 26.30
C ARG A 25 -17.55 -16.41 25.30
N LYS A 26 -17.83 -15.21 25.82
CA LYS A 26 -18.25 -14.06 25.01
C LYS A 26 -17.17 -13.01 24.80
N GLY A 27 -16.18 -12.90 25.70
CA GLY A 27 -15.05 -12.00 25.51
C GLY A 27 -13.88 -12.75 24.86
N ILE A 28 -13.40 -12.22 23.74
CA ILE A 28 -12.32 -12.82 22.95
C ILE A 28 -11.29 -11.72 22.66
N LEU A 29 -10.05 -11.95 23.09
CA LEU A 29 -8.89 -11.17 22.69
C LEU A 29 -8.07 -11.99 21.70
N SER A 30 -7.67 -11.39 20.59
CA SER A 30 -6.80 -12.02 19.60
C SER A 30 -5.57 -11.16 19.35
N LEU A 31 -4.41 -11.79 19.37
CA LEU A 31 -3.09 -11.21 19.13
C LEU A 31 -2.47 -11.93 17.94
N PHE A 32 -1.80 -11.18 17.07
CA PHE A 32 -1.26 -11.69 15.82
C PHE A 32 0.24 -11.45 15.78
N GLY A 33 1.01 -12.46 15.40
CA GLY A 33 2.46 -12.40 15.34
C GLY A 33 3.05 -13.28 14.25
N TYR A 34 4.35 -13.08 14.00
CA TYR A 34 5.12 -13.78 12.99
C TYR A 34 6.30 -14.49 13.64
N ASP A 35 6.40 -15.79 13.38
CA ASP A 35 7.53 -16.64 13.75
C ASP A 35 8.57 -16.59 12.60
N PRO A 36 9.72 -15.91 12.80
CA PRO A 36 10.73 -15.75 11.77
C PRO A 36 11.58 -17.01 11.53
N VAL A 37 11.57 -17.98 12.45
CA VAL A 37 12.37 -19.20 12.34
C VAL A 37 11.65 -20.23 11.48
N ASN A 38 10.36 -20.41 11.72
CA ASN A 38 9.54 -21.37 10.96
C ASN A 38 8.82 -20.72 9.77
N ASP A 39 8.97 -19.40 9.58
CA ASP A 39 8.31 -18.62 8.53
C ASP A 39 6.78 -18.80 8.51
N VAL A 40 6.16 -18.67 9.70
CA VAL A 40 4.71 -18.83 9.85
C VAL A 40 4.10 -17.69 10.64
N TYR A 41 2.85 -17.34 10.31
CA TYR A 41 2.07 -16.42 11.12
C TYR A 41 1.21 -17.19 12.11
N LYS A 42 1.14 -16.68 13.34
CA LYS A 42 0.33 -17.28 14.40
C LYS A 42 -0.63 -16.25 15.00
N VAL A 43 -1.81 -16.75 15.39
CA VAL A 43 -2.82 -15.97 16.09
C VAL A 43 -3.02 -16.62 17.44
N LEU A 44 -2.66 -15.90 18.50
CA LEU A 44 -3.00 -16.26 19.87
C LEU A 44 -4.39 -15.70 20.18
N CYS A 45 -5.29 -16.56 20.61
CA CYS A 45 -6.64 -16.19 21.02
C CYS A 45 -6.85 -16.58 22.48
N MET A 46 -7.36 -15.64 23.27
CA MET A 46 -7.65 -15.84 24.68
C MET A 46 -9.10 -15.49 24.96
N THR A 47 -9.79 -16.34 25.71
CA THR A 47 -11.19 -16.13 26.07
C THR A 47 -11.34 -15.78 27.55
N ILE A 48 -12.29 -14.90 27.84
CA ILE A 48 -12.59 -14.39 29.18
C ILE A 48 -14.10 -14.52 29.46
N LEU A 49 -14.45 -14.77 30.72
CA LEU A 49 -15.83 -14.73 31.20
C LEU A 49 -16.41 -13.31 31.06
N GLN A 50 -17.67 -13.21 30.61
CA GLN A 50 -18.33 -11.93 30.44
C GLN A 50 -18.63 -11.30 31.80
N GLY A 51 -17.99 -10.17 32.11
CA GLY A 51 -18.20 -9.39 33.34
C GLY A 51 -17.61 -7.99 33.22
N ARG A 52 -17.94 -7.08 34.15
CA ARG A 52 -17.29 -5.76 34.21
C ARG A 52 -15.81 -5.96 34.57
N GLN A 53 -14.93 -5.98 33.56
CA GLN A 53 -13.50 -6.09 33.76
C GLN A 53 -13.00 -4.86 34.52
N ARG A 54 -12.47 -5.10 35.73
CA ARG A 54 -11.80 -4.12 36.59
C ARG A 54 -10.50 -4.74 37.06
N ARG A 55 -9.51 -3.91 37.43
CA ARG A 55 -8.19 -4.34 37.95
C ARG A 55 -8.29 -5.37 39.09
N GLN A 56 -9.37 -5.32 39.88
CA GLN A 56 -9.66 -6.22 41.01
C GLN A 56 -10.53 -7.43 40.64
N SER A 57 -10.79 -7.68 39.36
CA SER A 57 -11.61 -8.83 38.95
C SER A 57 -10.87 -10.13 39.21
N GLN A 58 -11.57 -11.12 39.77
CA GLN A 58 -11.05 -12.50 39.88
C GLN A 58 -11.11 -13.25 38.54
N VAL A 59 -11.72 -12.67 37.50
CA VAL A 59 -11.80 -13.29 36.18
C VAL A 59 -10.45 -13.16 35.48
N VAL A 60 -9.91 -14.29 35.05
CA VAL A 60 -8.69 -14.37 34.23
C VAL A 60 -9.00 -15.01 32.88
N SER A 61 -8.05 -14.95 31.96
CA SER A 61 -8.09 -15.77 30.74
C SER A 61 -8.02 -17.26 31.11
N GLU A 62 -8.87 -18.06 30.49
CA GLU A 62 -8.96 -19.50 30.77
C GLU A 62 -8.59 -20.31 29.53
N GLU A 63 -9.25 -20.07 28.40
CA GLU A 63 -8.98 -20.81 27.17
C GLU A 63 -8.00 -20.03 26.30
N HIS A 64 -6.84 -20.63 26.06
CA HIS A 64 -5.80 -20.11 25.16
C HIS A 64 -5.74 -21.01 23.92
N GLN A 65 -5.93 -20.42 22.75
CA GLN A 65 -5.96 -21.13 21.48
C GLN A 65 -4.98 -20.50 20.50
N VAL A 66 -4.22 -21.32 19.79
CA VAL A 66 -3.32 -20.88 18.71
C VAL A 66 -3.84 -21.37 17.38
N TYR A 67 -3.78 -20.48 16.39
CA TYR A 67 -3.97 -20.80 14.99
C TYR A 67 -2.70 -20.45 14.22
N THR A 68 -2.20 -21.38 13.40
CA THR A 68 -1.05 -21.15 12.53
C THR A 68 -1.50 -21.03 11.08
N LEU A 69 -1.19 -19.90 10.45
CA LEU A 69 -1.48 -19.66 9.05
C LEU A 69 -0.53 -20.49 8.17
N GLY A 70 -1.06 -21.15 7.14
CA GLY A 70 -0.28 -22.04 6.27
C GLY A 70 -0.10 -23.47 6.80
N GLY A 71 -0.30 -23.71 8.10
CA GLY A 71 -0.25 -25.03 8.72
C GLY A 71 -1.61 -25.77 8.74
N GLN A 72 -1.82 -26.58 9.77
CA GLN A 72 -3.12 -27.22 9.99
C GLN A 72 -4.18 -26.14 10.27
N ARG A 73 -5.18 -26.01 9.40
CA ARG A 73 -6.23 -24.97 9.42
C ARG A 73 -7.26 -25.13 10.55
N LYS A 74 -6.81 -25.26 11.79
CA LYS A 74 -7.65 -25.53 12.97
C LYS A 74 -7.04 -24.89 14.22
N TRP A 75 -7.89 -24.37 15.08
CA TRP A 75 -7.50 -23.90 16.41
C TRP A 75 -7.02 -25.07 17.25
N ARG A 76 -5.89 -24.90 17.92
CA ARG A 76 -5.35 -25.83 18.92
C ARG A 76 -5.35 -25.16 20.28
N MET A 77 -5.83 -25.89 21.29
CA MET A 77 -5.73 -25.48 22.69
C MET A 77 -4.27 -25.56 23.14
N ILE A 78 -3.84 -24.53 23.88
CA ILE A 78 -2.55 -24.50 24.57
C ILE A 78 -2.75 -24.18 26.05
N GLU A 79 -1.76 -24.54 26.85
CA GLU A 79 -1.76 -24.28 28.28
C GLU A 79 -1.03 -22.97 28.57
N CYS A 80 -1.62 -22.12 29.40
CA CYS A 80 -0.99 -20.93 29.92
C CYS A 80 -0.73 -21.11 31.42
N LYS A 81 0.55 -21.14 31.80
CA LYS A 81 0.99 -21.29 33.20
C LYS A 81 0.80 -20.00 34.03
N HIS A 82 0.40 -18.91 33.38
CA HIS A 82 0.24 -17.60 34.01
C HIS A 82 -1.20 -17.09 33.83
N PRO A 83 -2.18 -17.54 34.62
CA PRO A 83 -3.54 -17.02 34.53
C PRO A 83 -3.54 -15.50 34.73
N HIS A 84 -3.93 -14.77 33.70
CA HIS A 84 -3.86 -13.31 33.67
C HIS A 84 -5.13 -12.70 33.08
N LEU A 85 -5.46 -11.50 33.53
CA LEU A 85 -6.55 -10.71 33.00
C LEU A 85 -6.00 -9.77 31.91
N PRO A 86 -6.32 -9.99 30.62
CA PRO A 86 -5.92 -9.05 29.58
C PRO A 86 -6.64 -7.69 29.74
N PRO A 87 -6.07 -6.60 29.20
CA PRO A 87 -6.67 -5.28 29.18
C PRO A 87 -8.08 -5.34 28.55
N PRO A 88 -9.04 -4.54 29.06
CA PRO A 88 -10.36 -4.55 28.48
C PRO A 88 -10.32 -4.12 27.01
N LEU A 89 -11.23 -4.67 26.20
CA LEU A 89 -11.25 -4.56 24.73
C LEU A 89 -11.26 -3.11 24.20
N ASN A 90 -11.61 -2.13 25.05
CA ASN A 90 -11.61 -0.69 24.75
C ASN A 90 -10.28 0.01 25.07
N VAL A 91 -9.30 -0.68 25.66
CA VAL A 91 -7.95 -0.18 25.91
C VAL A 91 -7.06 -0.55 24.72
N VAL A 92 -6.35 0.45 24.21
CA VAL A 92 -5.79 0.50 22.85
C VAL A 92 -4.44 -0.22 22.70
N THR A 93 -3.97 -0.89 23.75
CA THR A 93 -2.68 -1.58 23.70
C THR A 93 -2.90 -3.03 23.29
N LYS A 94 -3.21 -3.20 22.00
CA LYS A 94 -3.10 -4.51 21.35
C LYS A 94 -1.60 -4.83 21.29
N GLY A 95 -1.24 -6.04 21.71
CA GLY A 95 0.15 -6.47 21.84
C GLY A 95 0.97 -6.27 20.56
N ILE A 96 2.29 -6.23 20.72
CA ILE A 96 3.26 -6.10 19.63
C ILE A 96 4.01 -7.41 19.42
N CYS A 97 4.48 -7.66 18.20
CA CYS A 97 5.35 -8.80 17.90
C CYS A 97 6.75 -8.30 17.56
N ILE A 98 7.77 -8.77 18.28
CA ILE A 98 9.18 -8.44 18.01
C ILE A 98 9.97 -9.74 18.03
N ASN A 99 10.72 -10.01 16.94
CA ASN A 99 11.63 -11.15 16.82
C ASN A 99 11.00 -12.51 17.20
N GLY A 100 9.77 -12.78 16.75
CA GLY A 100 9.09 -14.04 17.06
C GLY A 100 8.42 -14.10 18.43
N ILE A 101 8.43 -13.03 19.22
CA ILE A 101 7.81 -13.00 20.54
C ILE A 101 6.67 -11.96 20.56
N LEU A 102 5.50 -12.39 21.00
CA LEU A 102 4.34 -11.52 21.24
C LEU A 102 4.41 -10.93 22.64
N TYR A 103 4.34 -9.61 22.74
CA TYR A 103 4.35 -8.88 24.00
C TYR A 103 3.04 -8.12 24.18
N TYR A 104 2.39 -8.32 25.32
CA TYR A 104 1.16 -7.60 25.64
C TYR A 104 1.03 -7.36 27.14
N TYR A 105 0.37 -6.26 27.48
CA TYR A 105 0.09 -5.90 28.85
C TYR A 105 -1.02 -6.79 29.41
N ALA A 106 -0.93 -7.19 30.68
CA ALA A 106 -2.00 -7.88 31.41
C ALA A 106 -1.90 -7.63 32.92
N TRP A 107 -2.91 -8.05 33.68
CA TRP A 107 -2.84 -8.11 35.14
C TRP A 107 -2.76 -9.55 35.64
N ILE A 108 -1.79 -9.82 36.50
CA ILE A 108 -1.69 -11.07 37.27
C ILE A 108 -1.93 -10.70 38.73
N LYS A 109 -2.96 -11.30 39.36
CA LYS A 109 -3.31 -11.04 40.78
C LYS A 109 -3.40 -9.55 41.14
N SER A 110 -3.92 -8.72 40.22
CA SER A 110 -4.04 -7.24 40.33
C SER A 110 -2.75 -6.43 40.16
N GLU A 111 -1.61 -7.08 39.90
CA GLU A 111 -0.34 -6.46 39.53
C GLU A 111 -0.21 -6.39 38.01
N ALA A 112 0.29 -5.27 37.51
CA ALA A 112 0.55 -5.12 36.08
C ALA A 112 1.77 -5.94 35.67
N SER A 113 1.66 -6.63 34.54
CA SER A 113 2.74 -7.46 34.01
C SER A 113 2.77 -7.36 32.49
N LEU A 114 3.97 -7.48 31.93
CA LEU A 114 4.17 -7.70 30.52
C LEU A 114 4.18 -9.22 30.29
N ILE A 115 3.21 -9.72 29.54
CA ILE A 115 3.22 -11.10 29.10
C ILE A 115 4.01 -11.17 27.81
N SER A 116 4.94 -12.11 27.75
CA SER A 116 5.61 -12.53 26.53
C SER A 116 5.12 -13.92 26.15
N PHE A 117 4.92 -14.15 24.86
CA PHE A 117 4.52 -15.43 24.29
C PHE A 117 5.43 -15.72 23.11
N ASP A 118 6.32 -16.69 23.26
CA ASP A 118 7.22 -17.11 22.20
C ASP A 118 6.44 -17.89 21.15
N LEU A 119 6.48 -17.42 19.90
CA LEU A 119 5.74 -18.04 18.81
C LEU A 119 6.34 -19.38 18.37
N ILE A 120 7.61 -19.65 18.65
CA ILE A 120 8.26 -20.91 18.27
C ILE A 120 7.89 -22.00 19.27
N SER A 121 8.23 -21.79 20.55
CA SER A 121 7.97 -22.74 21.64
C SER A 121 6.52 -22.76 22.09
N GLU A 122 5.76 -21.69 21.82
CA GLU A 122 4.40 -21.45 22.33
C GLU A 122 4.32 -21.42 23.85
N GLU A 123 5.39 -20.96 24.50
CA GLU A 123 5.45 -20.78 25.94
C GLU A 123 5.17 -19.33 26.34
N PHE A 124 4.47 -19.17 27.46
CA PHE A 124 4.21 -17.88 28.08
C PHE A 124 5.25 -17.60 29.15
N ASN A 125 5.67 -16.34 29.26
CA ASN A 125 6.43 -15.83 30.39
C ASN A 125 5.84 -14.50 30.87
N ALA A 126 5.96 -14.24 32.17
CA ALA A 126 5.43 -13.06 32.84
C ALA A 126 6.55 -12.19 33.41
N ILE A 127 6.66 -10.97 32.88
CA ILE A 127 7.72 -10.01 33.22
C ILE A 127 7.10 -8.89 34.06
N LYS A 128 7.73 -8.57 35.20
CA LYS A 128 7.29 -7.47 36.06
C LYS A 128 7.58 -6.13 35.39
N LEU A 129 6.62 -5.22 35.49
CA LEU A 129 6.75 -3.87 34.93
C LEU A 129 7.42 -2.92 35.93
N PRO A 130 8.28 -2.01 35.46
CA PRO A 130 8.91 -1.01 36.33
C PRO A 130 7.94 0.10 36.76
N GLU A 131 6.96 0.43 35.91
CA GLU A 131 5.93 1.44 36.19
C GLU A 131 4.56 0.99 35.65
N ASP A 132 3.49 1.44 36.31
CA ASP A 132 2.08 1.10 36.03
C ASP A 132 1.52 1.86 34.79
N ILE A 133 2.32 2.03 33.73
CA ILE A 133 1.96 2.82 32.54
C ILE A 133 1.75 1.91 31.31
N PRO A 134 0.65 2.05 30.53
CA PRO A 134 0.14 0.92 29.75
C PRO A 134 0.65 0.78 28.30
N CYS A 135 1.56 1.62 27.80
CA CYS A 135 1.90 1.63 26.37
C CYS A 135 3.11 0.75 26.04
N VAL A 136 2.87 -0.50 25.64
CA VAL A 136 3.91 -1.36 25.05
C VAL A 136 4.19 -0.88 23.63
N VAL A 137 5.45 -0.58 23.32
CA VAL A 137 5.89 -0.04 22.04
C VAL A 137 7.18 -0.71 21.56
N ASN A 138 7.41 -0.67 20.25
CA ASN A 138 8.71 -1.00 19.67
C ASN A 138 9.62 0.25 19.70
N TYR A 139 10.73 0.17 20.43
CA TYR A 139 11.77 1.20 20.44
C TYR A 139 13.06 0.61 19.87
N THR A 140 13.41 1.03 18.65
CA THR A 140 14.65 0.59 17.97
C THR A 140 14.85 -0.93 17.92
N GLY A 141 13.76 -1.69 17.74
CA GLY A 141 13.80 -3.16 17.69
C GLY A 141 13.77 -3.84 19.07
N LYS A 142 13.67 -3.08 20.17
CA LYS A 142 13.47 -3.59 21.53
C LYS A 142 12.07 -3.28 22.04
N VAL A 143 11.60 -4.10 22.98
CA VAL A 143 10.34 -3.84 23.68
C VAL A 143 10.57 -2.70 24.67
N ALA A 144 9.68 -1.72 24.68
CA ALA A 144 9.69 -0.67 25.67
C ALA A 144 8.28 -0.36 26.20
N ILE A 145 8.24 0.19 27.41
CA ILE A 145 7.05 0.74 28.05
C ILE A 145 7.16 2.25 28.02
N ALA A 146 6.22 2.90 27.36
CA ALA A 146 6.22 4.34 27.17
C ALA A 146 5.23 5.06 28.08
N SER A 147 5.70 6.17 28.67
CA SER A 147 4.81 7.12 29.31
C SER A 147 3.97 7.88 28.30
N TRP A 148 2.96 8.56 28.81
CA TRP A 148 2.29 9.59 28.04
C TRP A 148 3.21 10.80 27.89
N PRO A 149 3.23 11.46 26.73
CA PRO A 149 3.94 12.72 26.57
C PRO A 149 3.38 13.79 27.52
N THR A 150 4.25 14.54 28.19
CA THR A 150 3.87 15.69 29.00
C THR A 150 3.44 16.86 28.10
N ARG A 151 2.93 17.95 28.70
CA ARG A 151 2.60 19.18 27.96
C ARG A 151 3.81 19.82 27.26
N ASN A 152 5.03 19.52 27.72
CA ASN A 152 6.26 20.02 27.14
C ASN A 152 6.86 19.04 26.10
N GLY A 153 6.16 17.94 25.79
CA GLY A 153 6.62 16.93 24.84
C GLY A 153 7.64 15.95 25.41
N GLU A 154 7.78 15.87 26.73
CA GLU A 154 8.66 14.88 27.37
C GLU A 154 7.97 13.52 27.46
N VAL A 155 8.67 12.45 27.09
CA VAL A 155 8.24 11.06 27.23
C VAL A 155 9.34 10.23 27.88
N HIS A 156 8.95 9.40 28.85
CA HIS A 156 9.84 8.43 29.48
C HIS A 156 9.61 7.05 28.87
N LEU A 157 10.71 6.36 28.56
CA LEU A 157 10.73 5.01 28.02
C LEU A 157 11.49 4.10 28.98
N TRP A 158 10.89 2.96 29.30
CA TRP A 158 11.56 1.84 29.95
C TRP A 158 11.81 0.75 28.92
N ILE A 159 13.07 0.51 28.57
CA ILE A 159 13.48 -0.44 27.54
C ILE A 159 13.85 -1.76 28.21
N LEU A 160 13.29 -2.86 27.73
CA LEU A 160 13.61 -4.19 28.21
C LEU A 160 14.96 -4.62 27.63
N GLU A 161 15.97 -4.76 28.49
CA GLU A 161 17.32 -5.17 28.09
C GLU A 161 17.49 -6.68 28.11
N ASP A 162 16.93 -7.32 29.15
CA ASP A 162 16.98 -8.77 29.34
C ASP A 162 15.65 -9.25 29.93
N ALA A 163 14.92 -10.06 29.15
CA ALA A 163 13.59 -10.54 29.52
C ALA A 163 13.65 -11.60 30.64
N ASP A 164 14.70 -12.41 30.67
CA ASP A 164 14.86 -13.50 31.64
C ASP A 164 15.26 -12.97 33.01
N LYS A 165 16.17 -11.98 33.02
CA LYS A 165 16.57 -11.28 34.24
C LYS A 165 15.61 -10.16 34.65
N GLN A 166 14.68 -9.79 33.78
CA GLN A 166 13.74 -8.68 33.97
C GLN A 166 14.46 -7.33 34.18
N GLU A 167 15.53 -7.09 33.42
CA GLU A 167 16.33 -5.87 33.49
C GLU A 167 15.80 -4.79 32.55
N TRP A 168 15.65 -3.57 33.09
CA TRP A 168 15.09 -2.43 32.37
C TRP A 168 16.04 -1.22 32.43
N SER A 169 16.15 -0.49 31.32
CA SER A 169 16.84 0.80 31.25
C SER A 169 15.84 1.94 31.05
N LYS A 170 16.07 3.11 31.65
CA LYS A 170 15.19 4.29 31.53
C LYS A 170 15.81 5.36 30.64
N VAL A 171 15.06 5.86 29.67
CA VAL A 171 15.43 6.97 28.78
C VAL A 171 14.33 8.03 28.78
N SER A 172 14.70 9.31 28.77
CA SER A 172 13.77 10.42 28.61
C SER A 172 14.02 11.13 27.28
N ILE A 173 12.96 11.43 26.53
CA ILE A 173 13.02 12.11 25.24
C ILE A 173 12.14 13.35 25.32
N VAL A 174 12.67 14.49 24.88
CA VAL A 174 11.89 15.74 24.78
C VAL A 174 11.74 16.10 23.31
N VAL A 175 10.50 16.23 22.85
CA VAL A 175 10.20 16.63 21.47
C VAL A 175 10.26 18.16 21.36
N PRO A 176 11.09 18.74 20.48
CA PRO A 176 11.20 20.18 20.33
C PRO A 176 9.90 20.77 19.75
N SER A 177 9.58 22.01 20.15
CA SER A 177 8.40 22.76 19.67
C SER A 177 7.09 21.99 19.78
N TRP A 178 6.96 21.10 20.77
CA TRP A 178 5.82 20.22 20.94
C TRP A 178 4.48 20.95 20.93
N ILE A 179 4.38 22.08 21.65
CA ILE A 179 3.18 22.91 21.78
C ILE A 179 2.69 23.42 20.41
N ASP A 180 3.60 23.70 19.48
CA ASP A 180 3.26 24.20 18.14
C ASP A 180 2.75 23.07 17.21
N LEU A 181 3.07 21.81 17.54
CA LEU A 181 2.73 20.64 16.74
C LEU A 181 1.39 20.01 17.17
N ILE A 182 1.04 20.14 18.46
CA ILE A 182 -0.14 19.54 19.04
C ILE A 182 -1.35 20.47 19.07
N ASP A 183 -2.53 19.87 19.02
CA ASP A 183 -3.75 20.47 19.56
C ASP A 183 -3.82 20.19 21.07
N ILE A 184 -3.85 21.26 21.87
CA ILE A 184 -3.85 21.23 23.35
C ILE A 184 -5.11 20.59 23.95
N HIS A 185 -6.19 20.46 23.18
CA HIS A 185 -7.43 19.82 23.62
C HIS A 185 -7.38 18.29 23.52
N HIS A 186 -6.31 17.74 22.96
CA HIS A 186 -6.13 16.30 22.77
C HIS A 186 -4.94 15.76 23.58
N GLY A 187 -5.09 14.52 24.07
CA GLY A 187 -3.97 13.74 24.58
C GLY A 187 -3.23 13.05 23.43
N TYR A 188 -1.92 12.85 23.57
CA TYR A 188 -1.07 12.16 22.59
C TYR A 188 -0.45 10.91 23.21
N ARG A 189 -0.02 9.97 22.36
CA ARG A 189 0.79 8.83 22.76
C ARG A 189 2.02 8.73 21.88
N PHE A 190 3.10 8.23 22.45
CA PHE A 190 4.18 7.63 21.68
C PHE A 190 3.75 6.27 21.12
N ARG A 191 4.07 6.00 19.85
CA ARG A 191 3.66 4.80 19.11
C ARG A 191 4.82 3.84 18.82
N GLY A 192 6.05 4.27 19.07
CA GLY A 192 7.25 3.52 18.76
C GLY A 192 8.12 4.21 17.70
N THR A 193 9.10 3.45 17.21
CA THR A 193 10.13 3.93 16.29
C THR A 193 9.98 3.24 14.93
N LEU A 194 10.12 3.99 13.84
CA LEU A 194 10.21 3.44 12.49
C LEU A 194 11.58 2.81 12.24
N SER A 195 11.71 2.01 11.17
CA SER A 195 12.99 1.47 10.70
C SER A 195 14.02 2.57 10.37
N THR A 196 13.55 3.76 10.01
CA THR A 196 14.38 4.95 9.77
C THR A 196 14.97 5.55 11.05
N GLY A 197 14.48 5.15 12.23
CA GLY A 197 14.81 5.76 13.52
C GLY A 197 13.94 6.95 13.89
N GLU A 198 12.96 7.34 13.06
CA GLU A 198 11.99 8.39 13.43
C GLU A 198 11.02 7.91 14.52
N LEU A 199 10.77 8.77 15.51
CA LEU A 199 9.82 8.57 16.60
C LEU A 199 8.43 9.04 16.18
N ILE A 200 7.41 8.23 16.47
CA ILE A 200 6.04 8.54 16.07
C ILE A 200 5.15 8.83 17.27
N PHE A 201 4.39 9.91 17.20
CA PHE A 201 3.37 10.27 18.18
C PHE A 201 2.03 10.49 17.50
N SER A 202 0.94 10.05 18.13
CA SER A 202 -0.41 10.26 17.60
C SER A 202 -1.39 10.68 18.70
N PRO A 203 -2.47 11.39 18.34
CA PRO A 203 -3.58 11.66 19.26
C PRO A 203 -4.21 10.36 19.80
N TRP A 204 -4.73 10.39 21.04
CA TRP A 204 -5.51 9.31 21.65
C TRP A 204 -7.00 9.37 21.25
N THR A 205 -7.58 10.57 21.14
CA THR A 205 -9.03 10.79 20.97
C THR A 205 -9.42 11.16 19.53
N PHE A 206 -10.58 10.66 19.09
CA PHE A 206 -11.20 10.96 17.79
C PHE A 206 -12.51 11.77 18.00
N PRO A 207 -12.93 12.59 17.01
CA PRO A 207 -12.31 12.77 15.70
C PRO A 207 -11.41 14.02 15.61
N ILE A 208 -10.18 13.85 15.13
CA ILE A 208 -9.37 14.97 14.62
C ILE A 208 -9.48 14.95 13.10
N ASN A 209 -9.96 16.05 12.52
CA ASN A 209 -10.04 16.23 11.07
C ASN A 209 -9.28 17.50 10.66
N PRO A 210 -8.24 17.40 9.81
CA PRO A 210 -7.70 16.16 9.25
C PRO A 210 -6.92 15.35 10.29
N PHE A 211 -6.91 14.02 10.18
CA PHE A 211 -6.07 13.19 11.04
C PHE A 211 -4.60 13.53 10.81
N TYR A 212 -3.79 13.53 11.86
CA TYR A 212 -2.35 13.72 11.74
C TYR A 212 -1.60 12.93 12.81
N PHE A 213 -0.32 12.72 12.57
CA PHE A 213 0.64 12.25 13.56
C PHE A 213 1.85 13.19 13.56
N ILE A 214 2.66 13.10 14.61
CA ILE A 214 3.92 13.83 14.73
C ILE A 214 5.04 12.83 14.50
N SER A 215 5.92 13.14 13.54
CA SER A 215 7.17 12.41 13.33
C SER A 215 8.31 13.26 13.88
N TYR A 216 9.19 12.65 14.67
CA TYR A 216 10.33 13.31 15.28
C TYR A 216 11.62 12.57 14.94
N ASN A 217 12.53 13.24 14.24
CA ASN A 217 13.85 12.73 13.93
C ASN A 217 14.84 13.16 15.04
N LEU A 218 15.32 12.18 15.81
CA LEU A 218 16.27 12.41 16.91
C LEU A 218 17.62 12.96 16.44
N LYS A 219 18.09 12.55 15.26
CA LYS A 219 19.43 12.93 14.76
C LYS A 219 19.46 14.39 14.33
N GLU A 220 18.46 14.80 13.58
CA GLU A 220 18.33 16.18 13.08
C GLU A 220 17.69 17.11 14.12
N ASN A 221 17.12 16.56 15.19
CA ASN A 221 16.33 17.28 16.19
C ASN A 221 15.15 18.06 15.57
N ILE A 222 14.49 17.46 14.57
CA ILE A 222 13.37 18.07 13.84
C ILE A 222 12.10 17.26 14.08
N ALA A 223 11.07 17.92 14.60
CA ALA A 223 9.73 17.37 14.74
C ALA A 223 8.78 18.02 13.72
N LYS A 224 7.95 17.20 13.07
CA LYS A 224 7.04 17.62 12.00
C LYS A 224 5.65 17.02 12.20
N LYS A 225 4.63 17.83 11.95
CA LYS A 225 3.22 17.42 11.90
C LYS A 225 2.90 16.87 10.51
N VAL A 226 2.53 15.59 10.44
CA VAL A 226 2.21 14.89 9.19
C VAL A 226 0.71 14.67 9.12
N VAL A 227 0.05 15.41 8.22
CA VAL A 227 -1.40 15.32 8.00
C VAL A 227 -1.72 14.15 7.07
N VAL A 228 -2.53 13.21 7.55
CA VAL A 228 -3.02 12.06 6.79
C VAL A 228 -4.40 12.37 6.23
N LYS A 229 -4.51 12.43 4.91
CA LYS A 229 -5.80 12.50 4.22
C LYS A 229 -6.42 11.11 4.16
N VAL A 230 -7.24 10.77 5.17
CA VAL A 230 -7.99 9.51 5.15
C VAL A 230 -9.31 9.72 4.40
N LEU A 231 -9.55 8.92 3.35
CA LEU A 231 -10.83 8.87 2.63
C LEU A 231 -11.75 7.83 3.29
N GLY A 232 -12.85 8.27 3.91
CA GLY A 232 -13.87 7.40 4.52
C GLY A 232 -14.60 8.03 5.71
N GLU A 233 -15.77 7.51 6.06
CA GLU A 233 -16.70 8.09 7.03
C GLU A 233 -16.09 8.35 8.43
N PRO A 234 -16.54 9.41 9.15
CA PRO A 234 -15.96 9.85 10.42
C PRO A 234 -16.19 8.91 11.62
N GLU A 235 -17.07 7.91 11.51
CA GLU A 235 -17.70 7.27 12.68
C GLU A 235 -17.04 5.98 13.20
N ALA A 236 -15.94 5.52 12.61
CA ALA A 236 -15.24 4.31 13.08
C ALA A 236 -14.00 4.64 13.93
N SER A 237 -13.79 3.93 15.04
CA SER A 237 -12.54 3.99 15.81
C SER A 237 -11.37 3.52 14.93
N ARG A 238 -10.45 4.42 14.57
CA ARG A 238 -9.29 4.09 13.72
C ARG A 238 -8.08 3.76 14.60
N THR A 239 -7.47 2.60 14.39
CA THR A 239 -6.17 2.27 14.99
C THR A 239 -5.16 2.19 13.85
N ILE A 240 -4.10 2.99 13.94
CA ILE A 240 -3.01 3.02 12.97
C ILE A 240 -1.83 2.28 13.58
N TYR A 241 -1.27 1.38 12.78
CA TYR A 241 -0.13 0.54 13.08
C TYR A 241 1.08 1.12 12.34
N PHE A 242 2.21 1.28 13.02
CA PHE A 242 3.44 1.87 12.47
C PHE A 242 4.59 0.85 12.39
N ASP A 243 4.29 -0.42 12.65
CA ASP A 243 5.18 -1.56 12.87
C ASP A 243 5.18 -2.56 11.69
N HIS A 244 4.79 -2.12 10.49
CA HIS A 244 4.78 -2.98 9.30
C HIS A 244 6.21 -3.31 8.84
N VAL A 245 6.59 -4.58 8.91
CA VAL A 245 7.79 -5.14 8.29
C VAL A 245 7.46 -5.52 6.84
N GLU A 246 8.19 -4.93 5.90
CA GLU A 246 8.02 -5.08 4.45
C GLU A 246 8.07 -6.57 4.01
N SER A 247 7.12 -6.99 3.17
CA SER A 247 7.14 -8.29 2.49
C SER A 247 7.16 -8.06 0.96
N PRO A 248 7.93 -8.85 0.17
CA PRO A 248 8.47 -8.40 -1.12
C PRO A 248 7.53 -8.50 -2.34
N ILE A 249 6.21 -8.57 -2.16
CA ILE A 249 5.28 -8.74 -3.29
C ILE A 249 4.14 -7.73 -3.14
N PHE A 250 4.39 -6.55 -3.69
CA PHE A 250 3.51 -5.40 -3.58
C PHE A 250 2.54 -5.33 -4.78
N CYS A 251 1.24 -5.39 -4.50
CA CYS A 251 0.19 -4.86 -5.38
C CYS A 251 -0.58 -3.79 -4.61
N GLN A 252 -0.20 -2.51 -4.77
CA GLN A 252 -0.94 -1.40 -4.19
C GLN A 252 -2.30 -1.23 -4.89
N MET A 253 -3.39 -1.32 -4.14
CA MET A 253 -4.74 -1.00 -4.62
C MET A 253 -5.13 0.43 -4.26
N LEU A 254 -5.26 1.30 -5.26
CA LEU A 254 -5.85 2.65 -5.12
C LEU A 254 -7.33 2.59 -5.52
N ASN A 255 -8.24 2.57 -4.55
CA ASN A 255 -9.68 2.70 -4.80
C ASN A 255 -10.05 4.19 -4.95
N ILE A 256 -10.33 4.63 -6.18
CA ILE A 256 -10.69 6.03 -6.47
C ILE A 256 -11.99 6.04 -7.27
N THR A 257 -13.02 6.69 -6.71
CA THR A 257 -14.31 6.87 -7.38
C THR A 257 -14.18 7.81 -8.58
N GLN A 258 -14.65 7.37 -9.74
CA GLN A 258 -14.83 8.22 -10.91
C GLN A 258 -15.98 9.20 -10.66
N HIS A 259 -15.71 10.50 -10.76
CA HIS A 259 -16.77 11.49 -10.95
C HIS A 259 -17.18 11.46 -12.43
N ARG A 260 -18.49 11.58 -12.70
CA ARG A 260 -19.14 11.40 -14.02
C ARG A 260 -18.65 12.31 -15.18
N MET A 261 -17.61 13.11 -15.01
CA MET A 261 -17.11 14.05 -16.03
C MET A 261 -15.58 14.13 -16.20
N HIS A 262 -14.76 13.34 -15.49
CA HIS A 262 -13.30 13.44 -15.59
C HIS A 262 -12.70 12.20 -16.25
N VAL A 263 -12.18 12.39 -17.46
CA VAL A 263 -11.97 11.32 -18.44
C VAL A 263 -10.48 11.00 -18.67
N TYR A 264 -9.55 11.63 -17.94
CA TYR A 264 -8.13 11.27 -17.95
C TYR A 264 -7.75 10.50 -16.68
N ALA A 265 -7.42 9.22 -16.88
CA ALA A 265 -7.05 8.26 -15.84
C ALA A 265 -5.56 8.36 -15.46
N PHE A 266 -5.19 7.85 -14.28
CA PHE A 266 -3.83 7.88 -13.69
C PHE A 266 -2.70 7.47 -14.64
N SER A 267 -1.50 8.05 -14.58
CA SER A 267 -0.35 7.51 -15.31
C SER A 267 0.04 6.13 -14.77
N PRO A 268 0.76 5.30 -15.55
CA PRO A 268 1.50 4.19 -14.98
C PRO A 268 2.45 4.71 -13.88
N PRO A 269 2.71 3.90 -12.84
CA PRO A 269 3.68 4.27 -11.81
C PRO A 269 5.08 4.36 -12.42
N ILE A 270 5.76 5.49 -12.19
CA ILE A 270 7.15 5.72 -12.61
C ILE A 270 7.97 5.92 -11.34
N ARG A 271 8.89 4.97 -11.08
CA ARG A 271 9.68 4.95 -9.83
C ARG A 271 8.83 5.16 -8.58
N GLY A 272 7.63 4.58 -8.56
CA GLY A 272 6.67 4.66 -7.46
C GLY A 272 5.83 5.92 -7.34
N LEU A 273 5.92 6.84 -8.30
CA LEU A 273 5.05 8.01 -8.39
C LEU A 273 3.96 7.81 -9.44
N ILE A 274 2.76 8.29 -9.17
CA ILE A 274 1.62 8.26 -10.07
C ILE A 274 1.12 9.68 -10.31
N CYS A 275 0.89 10.04 -11.57
CA CYS A 275 0.30 11.32 -11.95
C CYS A 275 -1.20 11.16 -12.26
N ARG A 276 -2.01 12.15 -11.89
CA ARG A 276 -3.43 12.24 -12.24
C ARG A 276 -3.77 13.65 -12.70
N GLN A 277 -4.40 13.75 -13.86
CA GLN A 277 -5.01 14.99 -14.30
C GLN A 277 -6.47 15.09 -13.82
N MET A 278 -6.83 16.25 -13.28
CA MET A 278 -8.19 16.64 -12.87
C MET A 278 -8.50 18.00 -13.50
N ASP A 279 -9.04 17.99 -14.71
CA ASP A 279 -9.23 19.16 -15.57
C ASP A 279 -7.89 19.91 -15.83
N SER A 280 -7.75 21.14 -15.31
CA SER A 280 -6.52 21.93 -15.36
C SER A 280 -5.59 21.72 -14.15
N LYS A 281 -5.97 20.88 -13.19
CA LYS A 281 -5.12 20.52 -12.04
C LYS A 281 -4.39 19.22 -12.34
N VAL A 282 -3.10 19.18 -12.01
CA VAL A 282 -2.30 17.96 -12.07
C VAL A 282 -1.88 17.60 -10.66
N VAL A 283 -2.06 16.33 -10.30
CA VAL A 283 -1.77 15.79 -8.98
C VAL A 283 -0.76 14.66 -9.13
N ILE A 284 0.33 14.72 -8.38
CA ILE A 284 1.33 13.67 -8.29
C ILE A 284 1.18 13.02 -6.93
N ALA A 285 1.02 11.71 -6.91
CA ALA A 285 0.92 10.92 -5.71
C ALA A 285 2.14 10.00 -5.62
N ASN A 286 2.68 9.85 -4.41
CA ASN A 286 3.54 8.74 -4.05
C ASN A 286 2.70 7.79 -3.19
N PRO A 287 2.16 6.70 -3.76
CA PRO A 287 1.29 5.81 -3.00
C PRO A 287 2.07 5.02 -1.94
N GLY A 288 3.38 4.81 -2.12
CA GLY A 288 4.24 4.18 -1.11
C GLY A 288 4.41 5.02 0.15
N THR A 289 4.50 6.35 0.03
CA THR A 289 4.59 7.26 1.19
C THR A 289 3.26 7.90 1.59
N GLY A 290 2.20 7.69 0.79
CA GLY A 290 0.91 8.35 0.95
C GLY A 290 0.91 9.85 0.64
N GLN A 291 2.01 10.40 0.11
CA GLN A 291 2.13 11.82 -0.20
C GLN A 291 1.41 12.20 -1.48
N ILE A 292 0.89 13.42 -1.51
CA ILE A 292 0.22 13.99 -2.67
C ILE A 292 0.68 15.43 -2.84
N LEU A 293 1.24 15.71 -4.01
CA LEU A 293 1.59 17.04 -4.48
C LEU A 293 0.60 17.50 -5.54
N THR A 294 -0.02 18.64 -5.32
CA THR A 294 -0.87 19.29 -6.34
C THR A 294 -0.05 20.36 -7.02
N LEU A 295 0.15 20.23 -8.33
CA LEU A 295 0.87 21.22 -9.12
C LEU A 295 0.00 22.48 -9.32
N PRO A 296 0.62 23.64 -9.62
CA PRO A 296 -0.10 24.80 -10.10
C PRO A 296 -1.02 24.42 -11.27
N ARG A 297 -2.13 25.13 -11.44
CA ARG A 297 -3.02 24.85 -12.57
C ARG A 297 -2.30 25.08 -13.90
N VAL A 298 -2.50 24.16 -14.83
CA VAL A 298 -2.15 24.32 -16.24
C VAL A 298 -2.90 25.56 -16.74
N LYS A 299 -2.15 26.55 -17.22
CA LYS A 299 -2.74 27.77 -17.78
C LYS A 299 -2.91 27.56 -19.28
N THR A 300 -4.15 27.58 -19.75
CA THR A 300 -4.47 27.52 -21.18
C THR A 300 -4.81 28.93 -21.69
N ILE A 301 -4.41 29.27 -22.91
CA ILE A 301 -4.57 30.64 -23.42
C ILE A 301 -6.02 30.89 -23.91
N ARG A 302 -6.82 29.84 -24.16
CA ARG A 302 -8.19 29.97 -24.66
C ARG A 302 -9.27 29.64 -23.61
N ARG A 303 -10.23 30.57 -23.42
CA ARG A 303 -11.52 30.30 -22.75
C ARG A 303 -12.44 29.63 -23.78
N GLY A 304 -13.03 28.48 -23.43
CA GLY A 304 -13.93 27.74 -24.31
C GLY A 304 -15.15 28.56 -24.72
N GLY A 305 -15.16 29.03 -25.97
CA GLY A 305 -16.38 29.42 -26.67
C GLY A 305 -16.95 28.20 -27.37
N HIS A 306 -18.24 27.93 -27.16
CA HIS A 306 -18.99 26.95 -27.95
C HIS A 306 -19.02 27.37 -29.42
N GLN A 307 -18.01 26.96 -30.19
CA GLN A 307 -18.12 26.86 -31.65
C GLN A 307 -17.64 25.48 -32.07
N ARG A 308 -18.57 24.74 -32.69
CA ARG A 308 -18.29 23.45 -33.34
C ARG A 308 -17.30 23.69 -34.48
N ARG A 309 -16.00 23.44 -34.23
CA ARG A 309 -15.00 23.23 -35.27
C ARG A 309 -14.62 21.74 -35.31
N PRO A 310 -14.41 21.14 -36.50
CA PRO A 310 -14.01 19.75 -36.61
C PRO A 310 -12.49 19.64 -36.35
N GLN A 311 -12.12 18.72 -35.45
CA GLN A 311 -10.75 18.32 -35.06
C GLN A 311 -9.90 19.38 -34.33
N VAL A 312 -9.80 19.23 -33.00
CA VAL A 312 -8.94 20.01 -32.09
C VAL A 312 -7.57 19.33 -32.01
N VAL A 313 -6.58 19.73 -32.81
CA VAL A 313 -5.18 19.24 -32.76
C VAL A 313 -4.51 19.68 -31.44
N SER A 314 -3.52 18.95 -30.91
CA SER A 314 -2.74 19.40 -29.75
C SER A 314 -1.91 20.64 -30.12
N GLU A 315 -2.43 21.83 -29.82
CA GLU A 315 -1.77 23.11 -30.13
C GLU A 315 -0.87 23.60 -28.97
N GLU A 316 -1.09 23.11 -27.74
CA GLU A 316 -0.36 23.56 -26.54
C GLU A 316 0.30 22.37 -25.83
N HIS A 317 1.64 22.33 -25.80
CA HIS A 317 2.43 21.35 -25.05
C HIS A 317 3.13 22.05 -23.88
N GLN A 318 2.97 21.54 -22.66
CA GLN A 318 3.54 22.13 -21.45
C GLN A 318 4.27 21.09 -20.59
N VAL A 319 5.41 21.48 -20.04
CA VAL A 319 6.20 20.64 -19.12
C VAL A 319 6.30 21.32 -17.75
N TYR A 320 6.32 20.47 -16.72
CA TYR A 320 6.58 20.85 -15.34
C TYR A 320 7.64 19.91 -14.77
N THR A 321 8.76 20.47 -14.32
CA THR A 321 9.87 19.72 -13.74
C THR A 321 9.77 19.71 -12.22
N LEU A 322 9.88 18.52 -11.62
CA LEU A 322 9.95 18.34 -10.17
C LEU A 322 11.41 18.20 -9.71
N GLY A 323 11.76 18.83 -8.58
CA GLY A 323 13.07 18.64 -7.93
C GLY A 323 14.26 19.38 -8.56
N GLY A 324 14.03 20.29 -9.52
CA GLY A 324 15.06 21.16 -10.10
C GLY A 324 14.44 22.43 -10.71
N GLY A 325 15.27 23.47 -10.94
CA GLY A 325 14.89 24.70 -11.66
C GLY A 325 13.67 25.47 -11.13
N GLN A 326 13.11 26.38 -11.96
CA GLN A 326 11.87 27.10 -11.64
C GLN A 326 10.65 26.16 -11.75
N GLN A 327 9.96 25.97 -10.63
CA GLN A 327 8.74 25.15 -10.46
C GLN A 327 7.48 25.78 -11.08
N LYS A 328 7.48 25.94 -12.40
CA LYS A 328 6.36 26.52 -13.16
C LYS A 328 6.11 25.73 -14.46
N TRP A 329 4.86 25.73 -14.91
CA TRP A 329 4.54 25.27 -16.25
C TRP A 329 5.23 26.16 -17.28
N ARG A 330 5.87 25.53 -18.26
CA ARG A 330 6.44 26.21 -19.43
C ARG A 330 5.99 25.54 -20.71
N MET A 331 5.82 26.35 -21.74
CA MET A 331 5.50 25.86 -23.08
C MET A 331 6.73 25.19 -23.71
N ILE A 332 6.48 24.15 -24.48
CA ILE A 332 7.47 23.52 -25.36
C ILE A 332 6.91 23.40 -26.76
N GLU A 333 7.80 23.37 -27.75
CA GLU A 333 7.43 23.19 -29.15
C GLU A 333 7.38 21.70 -29.50
N CYS A 334 6.46 21.35 -30.39
CA CYS A 334 6.31 19.99 -30.90
C CYS A 334 6.17 20.06 -32.41
N GLU A 335 7.15 19.51 -33.12
CA GLU A 335 7.17 19.46 -34.58
C GLU A 335 6.23 18.41 -35.18
N HIS A 336 5.55 17.64 -34.32
CA HIS A 336 4.65 16.57 -34.70
C HIS A 336 3.25 16.81 -34.13
N PRO A 337 2.45 17.75 -34.68
CA PRO A 337 1.08 17.98 -34.22
C PRO A 337 0.27 16.68 -34.26
N HIS A 338 -0.27 16.27 -33.10
CA HIS A 338 -0.95 14.99 -32.95
C HIS A 338 -2.21 15.14 -32.11
N LEU A 339 -3.04 14.10 -32.14
CA LEU A 339 -4.26 13.99 -31.37
C LEU A 339 -4.12 12.84 -30.38
N PRO A 340 -4.31 13.09 -29.06
CA PRO A 340 -4.45 11.97 -28.14
C PRO A 340 -5.69 11.15 -28.55
N PRO A 341 -5.64 9.81 -28.42
CA PRO A 341 -6.76 8.96 -28.80
C PRO A 341 -8.03 9.32 -28.01
N PRO A 342 -9.24 9.18 -28.61
CA PRO A 342 -10.48 9.48 -27.92
C PRO A 342 -10.63 8.60 -26.67
N PRO A 343 -11.22 9.10 -25.57
CA PRO A 343 -11.30 8.35 -24.33
C PRO A 343 -12.02 7.01 -24.38
N SER A 344 -12.91 6.83 -25.36
CA SER A 344 -13.65 5.60 -25.61
C SER A 344 -12.80 4.53 -26.29
N TYR A 345 -11.73 4.93 -26.97
CA TYR A 345 -10.82 4.06 -27.70
C TYR A 345 -9.49 4.02 -26.96
N LEU A 346 -9.37 3.01 -26.09
CA LEU A 346 -8.11 2.50 -25.58
C LEU A 346 -7.43 3.42 -24.54
N SER A 347 -7.24 2.88 -23.35
CA SER A 347 -6.42 3.46 -22.29
C SER A 347 -4.92 3.35 -22.64
N THR A 348 -4.47 3.83 -23.80
CA THR A 348 -3.04 3.89 -24.11
C THR A 348 -2.44 5.02 -23.29
N LYS A 349 -1.79 4.62 -22.20
CA LYS A 349 -1.11 5.54 -21.29
C LYS A 349 0.36 5.53 -21.59
N GLY A 350 1.00 6.67 -21.41
CA GLY A 350 2.42 6.81 -21.68
C GLY A 350 3.26 5.86 -20.84
N ILE A 351 4.19 5.15 -21.46
CA ILE A 351 5.18 4.28 -20.80
C ILE A 351 6.53 4.99 -20.84
N CYS A 352 7.16 5.16 -19.67
CA CYS A 352 8.51 5.71 -19.59
C CYS A 352 9.53 4.58 -19.46
N ILE A 353 10.51 4.51 -20.37
CA ILE A 353 11.63 3.58 -20.34
C ILE A 353 12.91 4.37 -20.63
N ASN A 354 13.94 4.20 -19.78
CA ASN A 354 15.26 4.80 -19.94
C ASN A 354 15.25 6.32 -20.18
N GLY A 355 14.35 7.05 -19.53
CA GLY A 355 14.25 8.51 -19.66
C GLY A 355 13.48 8.98 -20.89
N ILE A 356 12.84 8.08 -21.64
CA ILE A 356 12.00 8.42 -22.80
C ILE A 356 10.57 8.00 -22.52
N LEU A 357 9.62 8.93 -22.69
CA LEU A 357 8.19 8.70 -22.55
C LEU A 357 7.56 8.36 -23.90
N TYR A 358 6.97 7.18 -24.02
CA TYR A 358 6.32 6.69 -25.22
C TYR A 358 4.81 6.65 -25.05
N TYR A 359 4.05 7.22 -25.98
CA TYR A 359 2.59 7.17 -25.96
C TYR A 359 1.99 7.13 -27.36
N TYR A 360 0.82 6.51 -27.49
CA TYR A 360 0.11 6.45 -28.77
C TYR A 360 -0.62 7.76 -29.05
N ALA A 361 -0.57 8.22 -30.29
CA ALA A 361 -1.34 9.37 -30.77
C ALA A 361 -1.75 9.18 -32.24
N TRP A 362 -2.66 10.02 -32.71
CA TRP A 362 -3.04 10.09 -34.12
C TRP A 362 -2.36 11.29 -34.78
N ILE A 363 -1.63 11.05 -35.86
CA ILE A 363 -1.05 12.09 -36.73
C ILE A 363 -1.79 12.00 -38.06
N GLN A 364 -2.47 13.07 -38.47
CA GLN A 364 -3.16 13.13 -39.78
C GLN A 364 -4.13 11.95 -40.06
N ASN A 365 -4.78 11.42 -39.01
CA ASN A 365 -5.64 10.23 -39.02
C ASN A 365 -4.92 8.87 -39.15
N GLU A 366 -3.59 8.82 -39.02
CA GLU A 366 -2.81 7.59 -38.87
C GLU A 366 -2.33 7.42 -37.43
N GLY A 367 -2.28 6.18 -36.93
CA GLY A 367 -1.73 5.87 -35.62
C GLY A 367 -0.20 5.98 -35.61
N ALA A 368 0.34 6.64 -34.60
CA ALA A 368 1.78 6.79 -34.40
C ALA A 368 2.15 6.60 -32.92
N LEU A 369 3.37 6.11 -32.69
CA LEU A 369 3.98 6.10 -31.37
C LEU A 369 4.81 7.38 -31.23
N ILE A 370 4.41 8.25 -30.31
CA ILE A 370 5.18 9.45 -29.96
C ILE A 370 6.17 9.07 -28.88
N SER A 371 7.44 9.44 -29.05
CA SER A 371 8.45 9.42 -28.00
C SER A 371 8.82 10.84 -27.60
N PHE A 372 8.94 11.09 -26.30
CA PHE A 372 9.37 12.35 -25.72
C PHE A 372 10.56 12.10 -24.80
N ASP A 373 11.73 12.64 -25.15
CA ASP A 373 12.95 12.51 -24.34
C ASP A 373 12.89 13.44 -23.12
N LEU A 374 13.06 12.93 -21.91
CA LEU A 374 12.94 13.73 -20.69
C LEU A 374 14.16 14.62 -20.40
N ILE A 375 15.28 14.41 -21.11
CA ILE A 375 16.51 15.19 -20.99
C ILE A 375 16.56 16.27 -22.07
N SER A 376 16.40 15.92 -23.35
CA SER A 376 16.43 16.90 -24.45
C SER A 376 15.09 17.60 -24.64
N GLU A 377 13.99 17.00 -24.18
CA GLU A 377 12.61 17.49 -24.34
C GLU A 377 12.16 17.58 -25.80
N GLU A 378 12.72 16.70 -26.63
CA GLU A 378 12.39 16.58 -28.04
C GLU A 378 11.36 15.47 -28.27
N PHE A 379 10.49 15.70 -29.25
CA PHE A 379 9.50 14.73 -29.70
C PHE A 379 10.01 14.00 -30.94
N ASN A 380 9.72 12.71 -31.05
CA ASN A 380 9.81 11.96 -32.31
C ASN A 380 8.50 11.21 -32.57
N ALA A 381 8.17 11.05 -33.86
CA ALA A 381 7.04 10.26 -34.31
C ALA A 381 7.51 8.97 -35.00
N ILE A 382 7.11 7.83 -34.43
CA ILE A 382 7.49 6.50 -34.92
C ILE A 382 6.26 5.85 -35.56
N LYS A 383 6.41 5.39 -36.80
CA LYS A 383 5.35 4.70 -37.52
C LYS A 383 5.10 3.32 -36.91
N LEU A 384 3.83 2.95 -36.81
CA LEU A 384 3.42 1.65 -36.29
C LEU A 384 3.48 0.60 -37.41
N PRO A 385 3.90 -0.64 -37.11
CA PRO A 385 3.95 -1.71 -38.10
C PRO A 385 2.56 -2.24 -38.50
N GLU A 386 1.57 -2.16 -37.60
CA GLU A 386 0.18 -2.62 -37.81
C GLU A 386 -0.78 -1.74 -36.97
N ASP A 387 -2.08 -1.69 -37.34
CA ASP A 387 -3.16 -1.00 -36.61
C ASP A 387 -3.47 -1.70 -35.28
N ILE A 388 -2.61 -1.51 -34.28
CA ILE A 388 -2.65 -2.27 -33.03
C ILE A 388 -2.82 -1.37 -31.80
N GLN A 389 -3.51 -1.92 -30.80
CA GLN A 389 -4.31 -1.21 -29.83
C GLN A 389 -3.65 -0.99 -28.45
N CYS A 390 -2.45 -1.51 -28.18
CA CYS A 390 -1.81 -1.25 -26.88
C CYS A 390 -0.27 -1.18 -26.90
N VAL A 391 0.25 -0.11 -26.31
CA VAL A 391 1.68 0.07 -25.98
C VAL A 391 1.94 -0.66 -24.66
N VAL A 392 2.99 -1.49 -24.61
CA VAL A 392 3.37 -2.32 -23.47
C VAL A 392 4.88 -2.32 -23.26
N ASN A 393 5.33 -2.69 -22.07
CA ASN A 393 6.73 -3.01 -21.79
C ASN A 393 6.95 -4.52 -22.01
N TYR A 394 7.83 -4.88 -22.93
CA TYR A 394 8.22 -6.26 -23.21
C TYR A 394 9.73 -6.43 -23.00
N ASN A 395 10.11 -7.12 -21.93
CA ASN A 395 11.47 -7.38 -21.50
C ASN A 395 12.36 -6.12 -21.44
N GLY A 396 11.79 -5.01 -20.96
CA GLY A 396 12.49 -3.73 -20.85
C GLY A 396 12.54 -2.92 -22.14
N LYS A 397 11.93 -3.41 -23.22
CA LYS A 397 11.75 -2.68 -24.49
C LYS A 397 10.31 -2.23 -24.67
N ILE A 398 10.12 -1.18 -25.46
CA ILE A 398 8.79 -0.77 -25.89
C ILE A 398 8.28 -1.77 -26.93
N ALA A 399 7.03 -2.18 -26.78
CA ALA A 399 6.37 -3.02 -27.74
C ALA A 399 4.91 -2.61 -27.93
N ILE A 400 4.35 -3.07 -29.04
CA ILE A 400 2.93 -2.94 -29.36
C ILE A 400 2.35 -4.34 -29.44
N ALA A 401 1.24 -4.59 -28.74
CA ALA A 401 0.66 -5.93 -28.67
C ALA A 401 -0.78 -5.96 -29.19
N SER A 402 -1.09 -7.01 -29.95
CA SER A 402 -2.44 -7.30 -30.41
C SER A 402 -3.38 -7.61 -29.25
N LEU A 403 -4.68 -7.57 -29.51
CA LEU A 403 -5.62 -8.25 -28.63
C LEU A 403 -5.33 -9.74 -28.64
N THR A 404 -5.55 -10.39 -27.49
CA THR A 404 -5.39 -11.84 -27.39
C THR A 404 -6.57 -12.51 -28.10
N THR A 405 -6.29 -13.46 -28.99
CA THR A 405 -7.34 -14.22 -29.67
C THR A 405 -8.06 -15.16 -28.71
N ILE A 406 -9.18 -15.74 -29.15
CA ILE A 406 -9.92 -16.76 -28.39
C ILE A 406 -9.09 -18.01 -28.09
N ASN A 407 -8.02 -18.24 -28.86
CA ASN A 407 -7.13 -19.39 -28.70
C ASN A 407 -5.87 -19.06 -27.87
N GLY A 408 -5.77 -17.84 -27.33
CA GLY A 408 -4.62 -17.42 -26.53
C GLY A 408 -3.43 -16.94 -27.36
N GLU A 409 -3.63 -16.65 -28.63
CA GLU A 409 -2.59 -16.10 -29.50
C GLU A 409 -2.45 -14.59 -29.30
N VAL A 410 -1.21 -14.11 -29.24
CA VAL A 410 -0.87 -12.70 -29.19
C VAL A 410 0.32 -12.42 -30.11
N HIS A 411 0.21 -11.35 -30.90
CA HIS A 411 1.31 -10.80 -31.67
C HIS A 411 1.87 -9.59 -30.96
N ILE A 412 3.19 -9.58 -30.80
CA ILE A 412 3.94 -8.53 -30.11
C ILE A 412 4.97 -7.99 -31.09
N TRP A 413 4.91 -6.70 -31.37
CA TRP A 413 5.89 -5.98 -32.16
C TRP A 413 6.82 -5.23 -31.22
N VAL A 414 8.09 -5.64 -31.14
CA VAL A 414 9.09 -5.05 -30.24
C VAL A 414 9.88 -4.01 -31.02
N LEU A 415 10.00 -2.80 -30.46
CA LEU A 415 10.80 -1.73 -31.02
C LEU A 415 12.28 -2.02 -30.73
N GLU A 416 13.04 -2.34 -31.77
CA GLU A 416 14.48 -2.64 -31.65
C GLU A 416 15.32 -1.38 -31.74
N ASP A 417 14.98 -0.48 -32.66
CA ASP A 417 15.66 0.80 -32.86
C ASP A 417 14.61 1.89 -33.18
N ALA A 418 14.42 2.81 -32.24
CA ALA A 418 13.47 3.92 -32.38
C ALA A 418 13.87 4.89 -33.49
N SER A 419 15.18 5.11 -33.69
CA SER A 419 15.70 6.06 -34.66
C SER A 419 15.53 5.57 -36.10
N LYS A 420 15.70 4.25 -36.29
CA LYS A 420 15.50 3.59 -37.59
C LYS A 420 14.08 3.08 -37.81
N GLN A 421 13.23 3.14 -36.78
CA GLN A 421 11.88 2.59 -36.78
C GLN A 421 11.86 1.08 -37.08
N GLU A 422 12.83 0.35 -36.54
CA GLU A 422 12.96 -1.10 -36.73
C GLU A 422 12.15 -1.87 -35.69
N TRP A 423 11.32 -2.79 -36.17
CA TRP A 423 10.44 -3.62 -35.36
C TRP A 423 10.71 -5.11 -35.58
N SER A 424 10.65 -5.90 -34.51
CA SER A 424 10.67 -7.37 -34.57
C SER A 424 9.30 -7.93 -34.17
N LYS A 425 8.79 -8.94 -34.89
CA LYS A 425 7.50 -9.59 -34.59
C LYS A 425 7.72 -10.87 -33.79
N VAL A 426 7.03 -10.99 -32.67
CA VAL A 426 6.99 -12.17 -31.81
C VAL A 426 5.54 -12.64 -31.74
N SER A 427 5.29 -13.90 -32.09
CA SER A 427 3.98 -14.54 -31.96
C SER A 427 4.02 -15.59 -30.87
N LEU A 428 3.06 -15.52 -29.96
CA LEU A 428 3.00 -16.42 -28.80
C LEU A 428 1.61 -17.01 -28.69
N VAL A 429 1.54 -18.28 -28.30
CA VAL A 429 0.28 -18.96 -27.96
C VAL A 429 0.36 -19.38 -26.51
N VAL A 430 -0.57 -18.90 -25.68
CA VAL A 430 -0.65 -19.30 -24.28
C VAL A 430 -1.32 -20.67 -24.18
N PRO A 431 -0.70 -21.68 -23.55
CA PRO A 431 -1.28 -23.01 -23.46
C PRO A 431 -2.56 -23.02 -22.61
N SER A 432 -3.50 -23.90 -22.97
CA SER A 432 -4.76 -24.13 -22.23
C SER A 432 -5.58 -22.86 -22.00
N TRP A 433 -5.51 -21.90 -22.92
CA TRP A 433 -6.11 -20.58 -22.76
C TRP A 433 -7.61 -20.62 -22.46
N ILE A 434 -8.37 -21.42 -23.21
CA ILE A 434 -9.82 -21.55 -23.05
C ILE A 434 -10.17 -22.04 -21.63
N ASP A 435 -9.39 -22.95 -21.07
CA ASP A 435 -9.59 -23.45 -19.71
C ASP A 435 -9.28 -22.38 -18.65
N LEU A 436 -8.31 -21.51 -18.91
CA LEU A 436 -7.90 -20.44 -18.01
C LEU A 436 -8.90 -19.27 -17.98
N VAL A 437 -9.34 -18.81 -19.16
CA VAL A 437 -10.11 -17.55 -19.30
C VAL A 437 -11.58 -17.75 -19.66
N GLY A 438 -11.97 -18.91 -20.15
CA GLY A 438 -13.32 -19.19 -20.67
C GLY A 438 -13.65 -18.29 -21.88
N LYS A 439 -14.80 -17.61 -21.83
CA LYS A 439 -15.25 -16.69 -22.90
C LYS A 439 -14.84 -15.22 -22.66
N ASN A 440 -14.03 -14.96 -21.65
CA ASN A 440 -13.68 -13.58 -21.27
C ASN A 440 -12.56 -13.04 -22.17
N GLY A 441 -12.68 -11.77 -22.56
CA GLY A 441 -11.62 -11.06 -23.29
C GLY A 441 -10.46 -10.71 -22.37
N PHE A 442 -9.23 -10.95 -22.82
CA PHE A 442 -8.00 -10.64 -22.10
C PHE A 442 -7.04 -9.87 -23.00
N ARG A 443 -6.25 -8.99 -22.40
CA ARG A 443 -5.24 -8.17 -23.07
C ARG A 443 -3.88 -8.39 -22.43
N PHE A 444 -2.86 -8.51 -23.27
CA PHE A 444 -1.47 -8.51 -22.83
C PHE A 444 -1.10 -7.15 -22.21
N ARG A 445 -0.46 -7.17 -21.04
CA ARG A 445 -0.08 -5.97 -20.28
C ARG A 445 1.42 -5.74 -20.20
N GLY A 446 2.21 -6.65 -20.77
CA GLY A 446 3.66 -6.61 -20.72
C GLY A 446 4.25 -7.75 -19.89
N THR A 447 5.53 -7.61 -19.60
CA THR A 447 6.35 -8.60 -18.90
C THR A 447 6.78 -8.12 -17.52
N LEU A 448 6.83 -9.02 -16.55
CA LEU A 448 7.47 -8.78 -15.26
C LEU A 448 9.01 -8.80 -15.39
N SER A 449 9.71 -8.30 -14.37
CA SER A 449 11.17 -8.42 -14.25
C SER A 449 11.66 -9.87 -14.24
N THR A 450 10.80 -10.81 -13.84
CA THR A 450 11.06 -12.26 -13.88
C THR A 450 11.02 -12.83 -15.30
N GLY A 451 10.50 -12.08 -16.28
CA GLY A 451 10.21 -12.54 -17.63
C GLY A 451 8.85 -13.25 -17.80
N GLU A 452 8.03 -13.32 -16.75
CA GLU A 452 6.64 -13.80 -16.87
C GLU A 452 5.78 -12.78 -17.65
N LEU A 453 4.92 -13.29 -18.52
CA LEU A 453 3.99 -12.52 -19.35
C LEU A 453 2.66 -12.37 -18.64
N ILE A 454 2.11 -11.16 -18.65
CA ILE A 454 0.91 -10.84 -17.90
C ILE A 454 -0.25 -10.46 -18.82
N PHE A 455 -1.40 -11.08 -18.58
CA PHE A 455 -2.64 -10.78 -19.29
C PHE A 455 -3.75 -10.42 -18.30
N SER A 456 -4.40 -9.28 -18.51
CA SER A 456 -5.52 -8.84 -17.68
C SER A 456 -6.83 -8.88 -18.46
N PRO A 457 -7.98 -9.05 -17.81
CA PRO A 457 -9.26 -9.02 -18.51
C PRO A 457 -9.56 -7.63 -19.06
N THR A 458 -10.27 -7.57 -20.18
CA THR A 458 -10.69 -6.31 -20.82
C THR A 458 -11.93 -5.71 -20.17
N SER A 459 -12.64 -6.49 -19.36
CA SER A 459 -13.81 -6.09 -18.59
C SER A 459 -13.70 -6.57 -17.14
N CYS A 460 -14.48 -5.98 -16.23
CA CYS A 460 -14.51 -6.39 -14.83
C CYS A 460 -15.18 -7.78 -14.70
N ILE A 461 -14.37 -8.82 -14.46
CA ILE A 461 -14.82 -10.20 -14.25
C ILE A 461 -14.82 -10.58 -12.77
N LYS A 462 -15.63 -11.58 -12.38
CA LYS A 462 -15.75 -12.05 -10.99
C LYS A 462 -15.50 -13.56 -10.86
N PRO A 463 -14.62 -14.00 -9.92
CA PRO A 463 -13.64 -13.15 -9.22
C PRO A 463 -12.70 -12.46 -10.21
N PHE A 464 -12.06 -11.34 -9.82
CA PHE A 464 -11.04 -10.74 -10.70
C PHE A 464 -9.80 -11.63 -10.70
N TYR A 465 -9.22 -11.84 -11.87
CA TYR A 465 -7.97 -12.57 -12.01
C TYR A 465 -7.21 -12.08 -13.23
N PHE A 466 -5.90 -12.28 -13.22
CA PHE A 466 -5.04 -12.14 -14.39
C PHE A 466 -4.40 -13.49 -14.73
N ILE A 467 -3.87 -13.62 -15.94
CA ILE A 467 -3.08 -14.79 -16.34
C ILE A 467 -1.60 -14.40 -16.26
N SER A 468 -0.82 -15.19 -15.55
CA SER A 468 0.65 -15.15 -15.59
C SER A 468 1.12 -16.34 -16.42
N TYR A 469 1.96 -16.07 -17.41
CA TYR A 469 2.51 -17.08 -18.31
C TYR A 469 4.03 -17.08 -18.23
N ASN A 470 4.60 -18.19 -17.77
CA ASN A 470 6.03 -18.42 -17.74
C ASN A 470 6.47 -19.09 -19.06
N LEU A 471 7.16 -18.33 -19.92
CA LEU A 471 7.67 -18.85 -21.20
C LEU A 471 8.69 -19.98 -21.04
N LYS A 472 9.51 -19.96 -19.98
CA LYS A 472 10.57 -20.96 -19.77
C LYS A 472 10.00 -22.32 -19.39
N GLU A 473 8.99 -22.30 -18.53
CA GLU A 473 8.31 -23.51 -18.06
C GLU A 473 7.12 -23.91 -18.94
N ASN A 474 6.79 -23.09 -19.94
CA ASN A 474 5.61 -23.21 -20.79
C ASN A 474 4.32 -23.46 -19.98
N ASN A 475 4.16 -22.72 -18.88
CA ASN A 475 3.07 -22.90 -17.94
C ASN A 475 2.35 -21.57 -17.72
N ALA A 476 1.03 -21.59 -17.93
CA ALA A 476 0.16 -20.46 -17.69
C ALA A 476 -0.75 -20.74 -16.49
N LYS A 477 -0.80 -19.79 -15.56
CA LYS A 477 -1.57 -19.89 -14.32
C LYS A 477 -2.54 -18.73 -14.18
N LYS A 478 -3.70 -19.06 -13.64
CA LYS A 478 -4.72 -18.10 -13.23
C LYS A 478 -4.36 -17.54 -11.85
N VAL A 479 -4.16 -16.25 -11.76
CA VAL A 479 -3.87 -15.55 -10.50
C VAL A 479 -5.10 -14.76 -10.08
N VAL A 480 -5.83 -15.30 -9.10
CA VAL A 480 -7.04 -14.67 -8.56
C VAL A 480 -6.64 -13.53 -7.62
N VAL A 481 -7.18 -12.34 -7.86
CA VAL A 481 -7.00 -11.18 -7.00
C VAL A 481 -8.28 -11.01 -6.18
N GLU A 482 -8.17 -11.34 -4.90
CA GLU A 482 -9.24 -11.15 -3.92
C GLU A 482 -9.17 -9.74 -3.31
N GLY A 483 -10.29 -9.22 -2.80
CA GLY A 483 -10.34 -7.89 -2.17
C GLY A 483 -10.79 -6.74 -3.09
N ILE A 484 -10.94 -7.00 -4.39
CA ILE A 484 -11.59 -6.07 -5.32
C ILE A 484 -13.11 -6.13 -5.07
N GLY A 485 -13.66 -5.11 -4.40
CA GLY A 485 -15.10 -4.96 -4.18
C GLY A 485 -15.90 -4.85 -5.49
N TYR A 486 -17.22 -4.60 -5.45
CA TYR A 486 -17.98 -4.29 -6.67
C TYR A 486 -17.46 -2.97 -7.26
N PRO A 487 -16.71 -2.96 -8.38
CA PRO A 487 -16.34 -1.72 -9.02
C PRO A 487 -17.53 -1.31 -9.90
N TYR A 488 -18.21 -0.21 -9.57
CA TYR A 488 -19.15 0.43 -10.49
C TYR A 488 -18.40 1.19 -11.63
N GLY A 489 -17.12 0.87 -11.92
CA GLY A 489 -16.24 1.62 -12.83
C GLY A 489 -15.08 0.81 -13.44
N SER A 490 -14.18 1.50 -14.16
CA SER A 490 -13.02 0.93 -14.87
C SER A 490 -11.88 0.54 -13.91
N LEU A 491 -11.32 -0.67 -14.08
CA LEU A 491 -10.18 -1.18 -13.31
C LEU A 491 -8.91 -1.17 -14.16
N GLU A 492 -7.82 -0.64 -13.59
CA GLU A 492 -6.50 -0.65 -14.20
C GLU A 492 -5.50 -1.31 -13.27
N VAL A 493 -4.60 -2.10 -13.86
CA VAL A 493 -3.59 -2.86 -13.12
C VAL A 493 -2.24 -2.57 -13.73
N TYR A 494 -1.30 -2.14 -12.88
CA TYR A 494 0.10 -1.93 -13.23
C TYR A 494 0.95 -2.93 -12.46
N PHE A 495 1.89 -3.56 -13.16
CA PHE A 495 2.70 -4.66 -12.62
C PHE A 495 4.16 -4.27 -12.39
N ASN A 496 4.49 -3.02 -12.67
CA ASN A 496 5.83 -2.43 -12.60
C ASN A 496 5.95 -1.37 -11.51
N HIS A 497 5.01 -1.35 -10.56
CA HIS A 497 5.09 -0.45 -9.41
C HIS A 497 6.28 -0.86 -8.53
N VAL A 498 7.09 0.13 -8.16
CA VAL A 498 8.16 0.02 -7.18
C VAL A 498 7.92 1.08 -6.13
N GLU A 499 8.26 0.85 -4.87
CA GLU A 499 8.12 1.90 -3.87
C GLU A 499 9.12 3.04 -4.13
N SER A 500 8.68 4.28 -3.93
CA SER A 500 9.52 5.45 -4.10
C SER A 500 9.91 6.02 -2.74
N PRO A 501 11.21 6.16 -2.42
CA PRO A 501 11.65 6.93 -1.27
C PRO A 501 11.54 8.45 -1.50
N VAL A 502 11.11 8.88 -2.69
CA VAL A 502 11.04 10.30 -3.06
C VAL A 502 9.97 11.00 -2.24
N PHE A 503 10.39 11.99 -1.44
CA PHE A 503 9.50 12.90 -0.75
C PHE A 503 9.02 13.99 -1.69
N LEU A 504 7.70 14.09 -1.89
CA LEU A 504 7.08 15.15 -2.67
C LEU A 504 6.97 16.41 -1.79
N SER A 505 8.00 17.25 -1.81
CA SER A 505 7.99 18.60 -1.22
C SER A 505 7.94 19.66 -2.32
N ASN A 506 7.28 20.79 -2.05
CA ASN A 506 7.46 22.02 -2.83
C ASN A 506 8.86 22.59 -2.58
#